data_AF-A0A409X6Y5-F1
#
_entry.id   AF-A0A409X6Y5-F1
#
_cell.length_a   1.000
_cell.length_b   1.000
_cell.length_c   1.000
_cell.angle_alpha   90.00
_cell.angle_beta   90.00
_cell.angle_gamma   90.00
#
_symmetry.space_group_name_H-M   'P 1'
#
loop_
_entity.id
_entity.type
_entity.pdbx_description
1 polymer ?
#
loop_
_entity_poly.entity_id
_entity_poly.type
_entity_poly.pdbx_seq_one_letter_code
_entity_poly.pdbx_strand_id
1 'polypeptide(L)'
;MSMAHHLDEDSEIATLFSMRDFYGKCKAYLEEDPSKFVKFTLCGMDADGFFVMDPMRELPKQVESFVITRDYDSLLGIHDKILATSYVTVHTLARNEDSLSSNVHLKHDFTSSRGRFTESLHKVPNICLGTWGPHNHLLRVFLPELYEPDRPYSRLTQAQQAIFYEKGLRPAIANLLDIEALEWPATYSDEFWRARGRNGQLRFGTKTIPSYVVPDLANAIRDAFRDNDLPWHNGLVVLHQIRGVKHATSHRPTRQDAKAALCRFLEENDLSRDCTTRGSWWIDVALNVVSDDKRCYAWRTDAHFHLVRRALGVSDSVAQRITSTGSSQYTRDLTSHMAGVSGWRIAPGPRGEGKFECRYFQGYTTDKALTARADSGHFAKFLKCEDVLKGKASDWADNLYKLNRNACKTNLSTARMEMRIPIRYAADVLLDIDRQLIRQSIISVHRVVWW
;
A
#
# COMPACT_ATOMS: atom_id res chain seq x y z
N MET A 1 14.58 55.44 -16.85
CA MET A 1 13.68 55.25 -15.70
C MET A 1 13.83 53.82 -15.22
N SER A 2 14.63 53.67 -14.17
CA SER A 2 14.99 52.40 -13.53
C SER A 2 14.00 52.16 -12.38
N MET A 3 13.19 51.12 -12.44
CA MET A 3 12.45 50.64 -11.27
C MET A 3 13.39 49.77 -10.45
N ALA A 4 14.04 50.39 -9.47
CA ALA A 4 14.65 49.66 -8.37
C ALA A 4 13.51 49.06 -7.54
N HIS A 5 13.41 47.74 -7.51
CA HIS A 5 12.69 47.05 -6.46
C HIS A 5 13.45 47.28 -5.15
N HIS A 6 12.88 48.12 -4.28
CA HIS A 6 13.21 48.09 -2.87
C HIS A 6 12.93 46.67 -2.36
N LEU A 7 14.00 45.92 -2.07
CA LEU A 7 13.92 44.80 -1.15
C LEU A 7 13.68 45.42 0.22
N ASP A 8 12.53 45.13 0.83
CA ASP A 8 12.27 45.45 2.24
C ASP A 8 13.42 44.89 3.09
N GLU A 9 14.17 45.78 3.74
CA GLU A 9 15.20 45.43 4.72
C GLU A 9 14.59 44.95 6.06
N ASP A 10 13.27 44.99 6.20
CA ASP A 10 12.50 44.53 7.36
C ASP A 10 11.94 43.11 7.19
N SER A 11 12.68 42.19 6.53
CA SER A 11 12.35 40.78 6.66
C SER A 11 12.69 40.34 8.07
N GLU A 12 11.69 40.29 8.98
CA GLU A 12 11.84 39.73 10.32
C GLU A 12 12.57 38.38 10.23
N ILE A 13 13.79 38.34 10.77
CA ILE A 13 14.63 37.14 10.69
C ILE A 13 14.01 36.10 11.61
N ALA A 14 13.33 35.11 11.03
CA ALA A 14 12.77 34.01 11.78
C ALA A 14 13.89 33.25 12.52
N THR A 15 13.67 32.99 13.80
CA THR A 15 14.61 32.21 14.62
C THR A 15 14.48 30.73 14.27
N LEU A 16 15.59 30.11 13.89
CA LEU A 16 15.63 28.70 13.50
C LEU A 16 15.82 27.78 14.72
N PHE A 17 14.89 26.84 14.90
CA PHE A 17 14.91 25.86 15.98
C PHE A 17 15.27 24.46 15.48
N SER A 18 16.04 23.72 16.27
CA SER A 18 16.06 22.25 16.13
C SER A 18 14.72 21.67 16.60
N MET A 19 14.42 20.40 16.29
CA MET A 19 13.21 19.76 16.81
C MET A 19 13.24 19.67 18.33
N ARG A 20 14.43 19.46 18.90
CA ARG A 20 14.64 19.45 20.35
C ARG A 20 14.36 20.81 20.99
N ASP A 21 14.82 21.91 20.39
CA ASP A 21 14.60 23.26 20.94
C ASP A 21 13.11 23.62 20.88
N PHE A 22 12.45 23.30 19.77
CA PHE A 22 11.02 23.47 19.61
C PHE A 22 10.23 22.68 20.65
N TYR A 23 10.56 21.40 20.85
CA TYR A 23 9.97 20.57 21.90
C TYR A 23 10.19 21.16 23.30
N GLY A 24 11.41 21.63 23.59
CA GLY A 24 11.74 22.24 24.86
C GLY A 24 10.90 23.48 25.16
N LYS A 25 10.76 24.38 24.18
CA LYS A 25 9.92 25.59 24.30
C LYS A 25 8.44 25.24 24.43
N CYS A 26 7.96 24.27 23.65
CA CYS A 26 6.58 23.76 23.78
C CYS A 26 6.30 23.21 25.17
N LYS A 27 7.22 22.42 25.74
CA LYS A 27 7.06 21.85 27.07
C LYS A 27 7.00 22.93 28.14
N ALA A 28 7.90 23.91 28.08
CA ALA A 28 7.90 25.04 29.01
C ALA A 28 6.57 25.82 28.95
N TYR A 29 6.08 26.11 27.74
CA TYR A 29 4.78 26.79 27.58
C TYR A 29 3.60 25.95 28.04
N LEU A 30 3.62 24.64 27.84
CA LEU A 30 2.55 23.78 28.34
C LEU A 30 2.47 23.78 29.87
N GLU A 31 3.62 23.88 30.54
CA GLU A 31 3.73 23.96 32.01
C GLU A 31 3.38 25.36 32.55
N GLU A 32 3.65 26.42 31.79
CA GLU A 32 3.40 27.82 32.18
C GLU A 32 1.97 28.29 31.86
N ASP A 33 1.56 28.19 30.58
CA ASP A 33 0.27 28.64 30.07
C ASP A 33 -0.11 27.83 28.80
N PRO A 34 -1.09 26.91 28.87
CA PRO A 34 -1.55 26.13 27.73
C PRO A 34 -1.94 26.97 26.49
N SER A 35 -2.38 28.22 26.68
CA SER A 35 -2.73 29.12 25.57
C SER A 35 -1.50 29.53 24.77
N LYS A 36 -0.37 29.80 25.46
CA LYS A 36 0.93 30.06 24.81
C LYS A 36 1.40 28.83 24.03
N PHE A 37 1.25 27.64 24.62
CA PHE A 37 1.59 26.39 23.95
C PHE A 37 0.82 26.22 22.64
N VAL A 38 -0.51 26.42 22.65
CA VAL A 38 -1.35 26.30 21.45
C VAL A 38 -0.96 27.33 20.39
N LYS A 39 -0.77 28.59 20.78
CA LYS A 39 -0.37 29.65 19.84
C LYS A 39 1.00 29.36 19.21
N PHE A 40 1.99 29.00 20.03
CA PHE A 40 3.33 28.70 19.56
C PHE A 40 3.37 27.46 18.64
N THR A 41 2.69 26.37 19.02
CA THR A 41 2.69 25.12 18.23
C THR A 41 1.99 25.24 16.89
N LEU A 42 0.89 25.98 16.81
CA LEU A 42 0.11 26.12 15.58
C LEU A 42 0.64 27.21 14.65
N CYS A 43 1.20 28.28 15.20
CA CYS A 43 1.55 29.47 14.44
C CYS A 43 3.05 29.74 14.38
N GLY A 44 3.88 29.03 15.17
CA GLY A 44 5.32 29.25 15.22
C GLY A 44 5.70 30.66 15.66
N MET A 45 4.91 31.27 16.56
CA MET A 45 5.14 32.66 16.98
C MET A 45 4.88 32.85 18.47
N ASP A 46 5.65 33.73 19.08
CA ASP A 46 5.40 34.25 20.44
C ASP A 46 5.82 35.73 20.54
N ALA A 47 6.04 36.23 21.76
CA ALA A 47 6.40 37.62 22.00
C ALA A 47 7.80 37.99 21.46
N ASP A 48 8.68 37.00 21.30
CA ASP A 48 10.05 37.18 20.81
C ASP A 48 10.11 37.15 19.26
N GLY A 49 8.99 36.86 18.58
CA GLY A 49 8.85 36.87 17.12
C GLY A 49 8.47 35.53 16.50
N PHE A 50 8.95 35.30 15.27
CA PHE A 50 8.67 34.11 14.46
C PHE A 50 9.74 33.05 14.62
N PHE A 51 9.29 31.80 14.72
CA PHE A 51 10.12 30.61 14.91
C PHE A 51 9.80 29.58 13.85
N VAL A 52 10.85 29.08 13.21
CA VAL A 52 10.75 28.02 12.19
C VAL A 52 11.56 26.83 12.64
N MET A 53 10.92 25.66 12.64
CA MET A 53 11.60 24.40 12.89
C MET A 53 12.43 24.02 11.66
N ASP A 54 13.73 23.82 11.85
CA ASP A 54 14.66 23.33 10.85
C ASP A 54 15.03 21.86 11.14
N PRO A 55 14.34 20.89 10.50
CA PRO A 55 14.63 19.47 10.70
C PRO A 55 16.02 19.07 10.17
N MET A 56 16.68 19.88 9.34
CA MET A 56 18.02 19.59 8.84
C MET A 56 19.09 19.71 9.94
N ARG A 57 18.74 20.24 11.12
CA ARG A 57 19.62 20.20 12.30
C ARG A 57 19.66 18.83 12.98
N GLU A 58 18.74 17.93 12.63
CA GLU A 58 18.60 16.60 13.22
C GLU A 58 19.28 15.51 12.36
N LEU A 59 20.42 15.80 11.72
CA LEU A 59 21.13 14.78 10.95
C LEU A 59 21.77 13.72 11.87
N PRO A 60 21.77 12.44 11.47
CA PRO A 60 22.45 11.42 12.24
C PRO A 60 23.94 11.74 12.40
N LYS A 61 24.45 11.69 13.62
CA LYS A 61 25.89 11.85 13.88
C LYS A 61 26.68 10.69 13.28
N GLN A 62 27.97 10.89 13.00
CA GLN A 62 28.81 9.81 12.44
C GLN A 62 28.89 8.58 13.35
N VAL A 63 28.83 8.80 14.67
CA VAL A 63 28.83 7.73 15.68
C VAL A 63 27.51 6.97 15.77
N GLU A 64 26.43 7.49 15.20
CA GLU A 64 25.14 6.82 15.18
C GLU A 64 25.16 5.68 14.14
N SER A 65 24.86 4.49 14.63
CA SER A 65 24.68 3.30 13.82
C SER A 65 23.20 3.06 13.53
N PHE A 66 22.96 2.22 12.53
CA PHE A 66 21.62 1.79 12.14
C PHE A 66 21.71 0.46 11.41
N VAL A 67 20.63 -0.30 11.50
CA VAL A 67 20.48 -1.58 10.83
C VAL A 67 19.64 -1.37 9.57
N ILE A 68 20.08 -1.98 8.47
CA ILE A 68 19.29 -2.07 7.25
C ILE A 68 18.79 -3.51 7.13
N THR A 69 17.48 -3.69 7.04
CA THR A 69 16.85 -4.98 6.71
C THR A 69 16.04 -4.86 5.43
N ARG A 70 15.75 -6.01 4.84
CA ARG A 70 14.98 -6.15 3.61
C ARG A 70 13.88 -7.17 3.82
N ASP A 71 12.73 -6.99 3.17
CA ASP A 71 11.60 -7.93 3.25
C ASP A 71 10.74 -7.90 1.98
N TYR A 72 9.97 -8.96 1.79
CA TYR A 72 8.89 -9.05 0.80
C TYR A 72 7.57 -8.76 1.49
N ASP A 73 6.88 -7.69 1.09
CA ASP A 73 5.71 -7.15 1.80
C ASP A 73 4.40 -7.69 1.21
N SER A 74 4.27 -7.66 -0.12
CA SER A 74 3.06 -8.07 -0.82
C SER A 74 3.38 -8.56 -2.23
N LEU A 75 2.46 -9.32 -2.83
CA LEU A 75 2.62 -9.84 -4.19
C LEU A 75 1.29 -9.80 -4.95
N LEU A 76 1.38 -9.46 -6.23
CA LEU A 76 0.28 -9.40 -7.18
C LEU A 76 0.63 -10.23 -8.42
N GLY A 77 -0.22 -11.18 -8.79
CA GLY A 77 0.04 -12.10 -9.89
C GLY A 77 -1.16 -12.32 -10.77
N ILE A 78 -1.00 -12.15 -12.08
CA ILE A 78 -2.05 -12.41 -13.07
C ILE A 78 -1.69 -13.69 -13.81
N HIS A 79 -2.61 -14.65 -13.81
CA HIS A 79 -2.47 -15.92 -14.50
C HIS A 79 -3.82 -16.40 -15.02
N ASP A 80 -3.82 -17.25 -16.04
CA ASP A 80 -5.02 -17.94 -16.53
C ASP A 80 -5.46 -19.12 -15.64
N LYS A 81 -4.75 -19.43 -14.57
CA LYS A 81 -5.06 -20.53 -13.65
C LYS A 81 -4.91 -20.04 -12.22
N ILE A 82 -5.49 -20.77 -11.29
CA ILE A 82 -5.23 -20.52 -9.87
C ILE A 82 -3.95 -21.28 -9.50
N LEU A 83 -2.95 -20.55 -9.01
CA LEU A 83 -1.64 -21.11 -8.64
C LEU A 83 -1.50 -21.33 -7.12
N ALA A 84 -2.58 -21.19 -6.35
CA ALA A 84 -2.61 -21.57 -4.95
C ALA A 84 -2.43 -23.10 -4.83
N THR A 85 -1.55 -23.54 -3.93
CA THR A 85 -1.25 -24.96 -3.68
C THR A 85 -2.05 -25.55 -2.52
N SER A 86 -2.69 -24.70 -1.72
CA SER A 86 -3.61 -25.08 -0.64
C SER A 86 -5.05 -25.17 -1.11
N TYR A 87 -5.96 -25.52 -0.20
CA TYR A 87 -7.39 -25.30 -0.42
C TYR A 87 -7.69 -23.80 -0.63
N VAL A 88 -8.81 -23.52 -1.29
CA VAL A 88 -9.33 -22.15 -1.49
C VAL A 88 -10.70 -22.06 -0.82
N THR A 89 -10.94 -20.96 -0.13
CA THR A 89 -12.25 -20.63 0.44
C THR A 89 -12.99 -19.72 -0.53
N VAL A 90 -14.02 -20.23 -1.20
CA VAL A 90 -14.78 -19.50 -2.23
C VAL A 90 -16.00 -18.80 -1.63
N HIS A 91 -16.28 -17.60 -2.11
CA HIS A 91 -17.46 -16.81 -1.80
C HIS A 91 -18.57 -17.12 -2.81
N THR A 92 -19.70 -17.63 -2.33
CA THR A 92 -20.94 -17.77 -3.11
C THR A 92 -21.57 -16.42 -3.42
N LEU A 93 -21.39 -15.45 -2.52
CA LEU A 93 -21.69 -14.02 -2.71
C LEU A 93 -20.41 -13.21 -2.52
N ALA A 94 -19.98 -12.54 -3.57
CA ALA A 94 -18.83 -11.64 -3.48
C ALA A 94 -19.20 -10.34 -2.77
N ARG A 95 -18.26 -9.82 -1.98
CA ARG A 95 -18.38 -8.48 -1.40
C ARG A 95 -17.85 -7.46 -2.39
N ASN A 96 -18.62 -6.40 -2.64
CA ASN A 96 -18.19 -5.30 -3.51
C ASN A 96 -16.91 -4.60 -3.01
N GLU A 97 -16.65 -4.65 -1.70
CA GLU A 97 -15.44 -4.12 -1.06
C GLU A 97 -14.20 -4.94 -1.39
N ASP A 98 -14.36 -6.23 -1.70
CA ASP A 98 -13.26 -7.11 -2.04
C ASP A 98 -12.90 -7.05 -3.53
N SER A 99 -13.76 -6.50 -4.41
CA SER A 99 -13.39 -6.18 -5.79
C SER A 99 -12.27 -5.13 -5.83
N LEU A 100 -11.37 -5.28 -6.80
CA LEU A 100 -10.28 -4.32 -7.01
C LEU A 100 -10.82 -3.04 -7.65
N SER A 101 -11.08 -2.01 -6.84
CA SER A 101 -11.55 -0.71 -7.31
C SER A 101 -10.52 0.43 -7.16
N SER A 102 -9.38 0.17 -6.52
CA SER A 102 -8.32 1.16 -6.31
C SER A 102 -7.10 0.87 -7.16
N ASN A 103 -6.42 1.93 -7.60
CA ASN A 103 -5.23 1.81 -8.43
C ASN A 103 -4.09 1.11 -7.69
N VAL A 104 -3.62 -0.01 -8.26
CA VAL A 104 -2.45 -0.76 -7.78
C VAL A 104 -1.20 -0.50 -8.64
N HIS A 105 -1.22 0.55 -9.47
CA HIS A 105 -0.12 0.96 -10.34
C HIS A 105 0.31 -0.09 -11.36
N LEU A 106 -0.57 -1.05 -11.67
CA LEU A 106 -0.34 -2.10 -12.66
C LEU A 106 -1.34 -1.96 -13.80
N LYS A 107 -0.81 -2.13 -15.01
CA LYS A 107 -1.58 -2.36 -16.25
C LYS A 107 -1.32 -3.78 -16.74
N HIS A 108 -2.28 -4.33 -17.45
CA HIS A 108 -2.16 -5.65 -18.06
C HIS A 108 -2.77 -5.65 -19.46
N ASP A 109 -2.22 -6.50 -20.33
CA ASP A 109 -2.69 -6.70 -21.69
C ASP A 109 -3.78 -7.77 -21.67
N PHE A 110 -5.02 -7.32 -21.62
CA PHE A 110 -6.20 -8.18 -21.63
C PHE A 110 -6.57 -8.59 -23.06
N THR A 111 -7.29 -9.69 -23.16
CA THR A 111 -7.90 -10.16 -24.41
C THR A 111 -9.42 -10.29 -24.18
N SER A 112 -10.21 -9.98 -25.20
CA SER A 112 -11.66 -10.17 -25.23
C SER A 112 -12.08 -10.62 -26.63
N SER A 113 -13.36 -10.93 -26.82
CA SER A 113 -13.92 -11.21 -28.16
C SER A 113 -13.69 -10.05 -29.16
N ARG A 114 -13.57 -8.82 -28.64
CA ARG A 114 -13.35 -7.57 -29.40
C ARG A 114 -11.87 -7.30 -29.72
N GLY A 115 -10.96 -8.16 -29.26
CA GLY A 115 -9.52 -8.03 -29.46
C GLY A 115 -8.74 -7.76 -28.17
N ARG A 116 -7.47 -7.35 -28.33
CA ARG A 116 -6.54 -7.08 -27.23
C ARG A 116 -6.59 -5.61 -26.81
N PHE A 117 -6.44 -5.34 -25.52
CA PHE A 117 -6.36 -3.99 -24.97
C PHE A 117 -5.50 -3.94 -23.70
N THR A 118 -4.86 -2.80 -23.45
CA THR A 118 -4.05 -2.59 -22.24
C THR A 118 -4.75 -1.62 -21.31
N GLU A 119 -5.06 -2.05 -20.08
CA GLU A 119 -5.68 -1.16 -19.09
C GLU A 119 -5.21 -1.47 -17.66
N SER A 120 -5.39 -0.48 -16.79
CA SER A 120 -5.17 -0.54 -15.35
C SER A 120 -6.13 -1.54 -14.71
N LEU A 121 -5.62 -2.42 -13.85
CA LEU A 121 -6.42 -3.53 -13.30
C LEU A 121 -7.72 -3.05 -12.66
N HIS A 122 -7.65 -2.01 -11.83
CA HIS A 122 -8.80 -1.46 -11.11
C HIS A 122 -9.90 -0.81 -11.97
N LYS A 123 -9.77 -0.81 -13.29
CA LYS A 123 -10.79 -0.33 -14.24
C LYS A 123 -11.50 -1.46 -14.98
N VAL A 124 -10.96 -2.68 -14.92
CA VAL A 124 -11.55 -3.85 -15.58
C VAL A 124 -12.49 -4.56 -14.59
N PRO A 125 -13.71 -4.93 -15.01
CA PRO A 125 -14.66 -5.63 -14.16
C PRO A 125 -14.06 -6.88 -13.53
N ASN A 126 -14.17 -6.99 -12.22
CA ASN A 126 -13.66 -8.13 -11.47
C ASN A 126 -14.52 -8.46 -10.25
N ILE A 127 -14.47 -9.73 -9.87
CA ILE A 127 -15.18 -10.28 -8.72
C ILE A 127 -14.21 -11.03 -7.81
N CYS A 128 -14.34 -10.84 -6.50
CA CYS A 128 -13.61 -11.64 -5.53
C CYS A 128 -14.19 -13.06 -5.54
N LEU A 129 -13.40 -14.02 -6.01
CA LEU A 129 -13.78 -15.43 -6.02
C LEU A 129 -13.69 -16.02 -4.62
N GLY A 130 -12.65 -15.65 -3.87
CA GLY A 130 -12.34 -16.31 -2.61
C GLY A 130 -11.01 -15.91 -2.02
N THR A 131 -10.64 -16.63 -0.96
CA THR A 131 -9.37 -16.48 -0.28
C THR A 131 -8.55 -17.77 -0.24
N TRP A 132 -7.23 -17.66 -0.09
CA TRP A 132 -6.36 -18.81 0.18
C TRP A 132 -5.27 -18.45 1.21
N GLY A 133 -4.57 -19.48 1.66
CA GLY A 133 -3.39 -19.36 2.50
C GLY A 133 -3.68 -18.83 3.92
N PRO A 134 -2.63 -18.70 4.75
CA PRO A 134 -2.76 -18.43 6.18
C PRO A 134 -3.27 -17.01 6.50
N HIS A 135 -3.24 -16.09 5.53
CA HIS A 135 -3.56 -14.68 5.75
C HIS A 135 -4.76 -14.18 4.93
N ASN A 136 -5.62 -15.08 4.46
CA ASN A 136 -6.77 -14.75 3.61
C ASN A 136 -6.37 -13.91 2.39
N HIS A 137 -5.37 -14.39 1.64
CA HIS A 137 -4.96 -13.83 0.36
C HIS A 137 -6.12 -13.85 -0.62
N LEU A 138 -6.23 -12.89 -1.53
CA LEU A 138 -7.45 -12.68 -2.33
C LEU A 138 -7.30 -13.15 -3.77
N LEU A 139 -8.20 -14.03 -4.21
CA LEU A 139 -8.35 -14.41 -5.61
C LEU A 139 -9.46 -13.57 -6.24
N ARG A 140 -9.13 -12.88 -7.34
CA ARG A 140 -10.12 -12.15 -8.13
C ARG A 140 -10.15 -12.66 -9.55
N VAL A 141 -11.35 -12.88 -10.06
CA VAL A 141 -11.56 -13.20 -11.46
C VAL A 141 -11.85 -11.91 -12.20
N PHE A 142 -11.06 -11.64 -13.23
CA PHE A 142 -11.26 -10.55 -14.18
C PHE A 142 -12.09 -11.04 -15.36
N LEU A 143 -13.03 -10.21 -15.79
CA LEU A 143 -13.93 -10.48 -16.92
C LEU A 143 -13.74 -9.39 -17.99
N PRO A 144 -12.69 -9.48 -18.84
CA PRO A 144 -12.40 -8.46 -19.86
C PRO A 144 -13.53 -8.21 -20.84
N GLU A 145 -14.36 -9.24 -21.08
CA GLU A 145 -15.52 -9.14 -21.96
C GLU A 145 -16.49 -8.04 -21.52
N LEU A 146 -16.59 -7.77 -20.21
CA LEU A 146 -17.46 -6.75 -19.63
C LEU A 146 -16.85 -5.35 -19.62
N TYR A 147 -15.59 -5.18 -20.05
CA TYR A 147 -14.93 -3.88 -20.01
C TYR A 147 -15.50 -2.93 -21.06
N GLU A 148 -15.84 -1.71 -20.66
CA GLU A 148 -16.26 -0.63 -21.54
C GLU A 148 -15.28 0.55 -21.38
N PRO A 149 -14.54 0.95 -22.44
CA PRO A 149 -13.56 2.04 -22.37
C PRO A 149 -14.16 3.36 -21.86
N ASP A 150 -15.38 3.67 -22.29
CA ASP A 150 -16.08 4.92 -21.96
C ASP A 150 -16.72 4.90 -20.57
N ARG A 151 -16.83 3.71 -19.94
CA ARG A 151 -17.46 3.50 -18.64
C ARG A 151 -16.76 2.39 -17.85
N PRO A 152 -15.54 2.65 -17.35
CA PRO A 152 -14.80 1.65 -16.59
C PRO A 152 -15.45 1.44 -15.21
N TYR A 153 -16.30 0.42 -15.11
CA TYR A 153 -16.80 -0.07 -13.84
C TYR A 153 -15.98 -1.29 -13.41
N SER A 154 -15.35 -1.21 -12.24
CA SER A 154 -14.52 -2.31 -11.72
C SER A 154 -15.31 -3.41 -11.02
N ARG A 155 -16.58 -3.15 -10.70
CA ARG A 155 -17.45 -4.04 -9.94
C ARG A 155 -18.55 -4.58 -10.83
N LEU A 156 -18.86 -5.86 -10.65
CA LEU A 156 -20.03 -6.46 -11.27
C LEU A 156 -21.30 -5.93 -10.60
N THR A 157 -22.33 -5.67 -11.41
CA THR A 157 -23.69 -5.42 -10.91
C THR A 157 -24.26 -6.67 -10.25
N GLN A 158 -25.31 -6.55 -9.43
CA GLN A 158 -25.94 -7.71 -8.80
C GLN A 158 -26.43 -8.74 -9.84
N ALA A 159 -26.98 -8.27 -10.97
CA ALA A 159 -27.40 -9.13 -12.07
C ALA A 159 -26.20 -9.88 -12.68
N GLN A 160 -25.06 -9.20 -12.85
CA GLN A 160 -23.85 -9.84 -13.35
C GLN A 160 -23.25 -10.85 -12.34
N GLN A 161 -23.34 -10.57 -11.03
CA GLN A 161 -22.91 -11.52 -10.00
C GLN A 161 -23.80 -12.77 -9.98
N ALA A 162 -25.11 -12.62 -10.19
CA ALA A 162 -26.02 -13.75 -10.35
C ALA A 162 -25.65 -14.62 -11.56
N ILE A 163 -25.38 -14.00 -12.72
CA ILE A 163 -24.90 -14.71 -13.92
C ILE A 163 -23.57 -15.41 -13.64
N PHE A 164 -22.61 -14.72 -13.02
CA PHE A 164 -21.31 -15.32 -12.68
C PHE A 164 -21.48 -16.58 -11.83
N TYR A 165 -22.35 -16.52 -10.81
CA TYR A 165 -22.62 -17.63 -9.92
C TYR A 165 -23.33 -18.79 -10.63
N GLU A 166 -24.47 -18.53 -11.25
CA GLU A 166 -25.37 -19.57 -11.77
C GLU A 166 -24.90 -20.19 -13.08
N LYS A 167 -24.14 -19.43 -13.88
CA LYS A 167 -23.69 -19.84 -15.22
C LYS A 167 -22.19 -20.12 -15.33
N GLY A 168 -21.41 -19.70 -14.34
CA GLY A 168 -19.96 -19.94 -14.28
C GLY A 168 -19.57 -20.80 -13.09
N LEU A 169 -19.67 -20.24 -11.89
CA LEU A 169 -19.12 -20.85 -10.67
C LEU A 169 -19.85 -22.14 -10.26
N ARG A 170 -21.18 -22.12 -10.11
CA ARG A 170 -21.94 -23.29 -9.64
C ARG A 170 -21.81 -24.49 -10.59
N PRO A 171 -21.95 -24.35 -11.94
CA PRO A 171 -21.70 -25.46 -12.84
C PRO A 171 -20.25 -25.98 -12.79
N ALA A 172 -19.27 -25.08 -12.66
CA ALA A 172 -17.87 -25.47 -12.49
C ALA A 172 -17.64 -26.31 -11.23
N ILE A 173 -18.27 -25.93 -10.11
CA ILE A 173 -18.22 -26.71 -8.86
C ILE A 173 -18.89 -28.06 -9.02
N ALA A 174 -20.08 -28.12 -9.64
CA ALA A 174 -20.76 -29.39 -9.89
C ALA A 174 -19.92 -30.35 -10.75
N ASN A 175 -19.20 -29.82 -11.75
CA ASN A 175 -18.30 -30.61 -12.58
C ASN A 175 -17.07 -31.13 -11.82
N LEU A 176 -16.55 -30.35 -10.85
CA LEU A 176 -15.32 -30.69 -10.15
C LEU A 176 -15.53 -31.56 -8.90
N LEU A 177 -16.65 -31.39 -8.19
CA LEU A 177 -16.84 -31.93 -6.84
C LEU A 177 -18.06 -32.84 -6.69
N ASP A 178 -18.77 -33.16 -7.78
CA ASP A 178 -19.93 -34.07 -7.83
C ASP A 178 -20.90 -33.89 -6.64
N ILE A 179 -20.83 -34.77 -5.63
CA ILE A 179 -21.71 -34.76 -4.45
C ILE A 179 -21.56 -33.50 -3.59
N GLU A 180 -20.35 -32.96 -3.42
CA GLU A 180 -20.11 -31.82 -2.53
C GLU A 180 -20.76 -30.52 -3.06
N ALA A 181 -21.06 -30.48 -4.36
CA ALA A 181 -21.79 -29.38 -4.98
C ALA A 181 -23.26 -29.28 -4.50
N LEU A 182 -23.83 -30.36 -3.94
CA LEU A 182 -25.20 -30.38 -3.42
C LEU A 182 -25.39 -29.43 -2.23
N GLU A 183 -24.33 -29.11 -1.49
CA GLU A 183 -24.40 -28.17 -0.37
C GLU A 183 -24.33 -26.70 -0.79
N TRP A 184 -24.21 -26.41 -2.08
CA TRP A 184 -24.14 -25.05 -2.60
C TRP A 184 -25.55 -24.50 -2.86
N PRO A 185 -25.81 -23.20 -2.60
CA PRO A 185 -27.11 -22.56 -2.85
C PRO A 185 -27.57 -22.69 -4.31
N ALA A 186 -28.82 -23.08 -4.56
CA ALA A 186 -29.30 -23.35 -5.93
C ALA A 186 -29.17 -22.15 -6.86
N THR A 187 -29.54 -20.96 -6.36
CA THR A 187 -29.45 -19.69 -7.08
C THR A 187 -28.67 -18.65 -6.28
N TYR A 188 -28.26 -17.57 -6.95
CA TYR A 188 -27.67 -16.41 -6.28
C TYR A 188 -28.67 -15.78 -5.30
N SER A 189 -29.96 -15.74 -5.67
CA SER A 189 -31.02 -15.22 -4.80
C SER A 189 -31.21 -16.00 -3.52
N ASP A 190 -31.08 -17.34 -3.55
CA ASP A 190 -31.21 -18.18 -2.35
C ASP A 190 -30.11 -17.85 -1.35
N GLU A 191 -28.87 -17.72 -1.84
CA GLU A 191 -27.75 -17.32 -0.98
C GLU A 191 -27.90 -15.89 -0.47
N PHE A 192 -28.37 -14.97 -1.31
CA PHE A 192 -28.62 -13.58 -0.91
C PHE A 192 -29.67 -13.48 0.20
N TRP A 193 -30.75 -14.27 0.09
CA TRP A 193 -31.76 -14.39 1.12
C TRP A 193 -31.17 -14.99 2.41
N ARG A 194 -30.43 -16.10 2.30
CA ARG A 194 -29.77 -16.77 3.45
C ARG A 194 -28.79 -15.85 4.17
N ALA A 195 -28.01 -15.07 3.41
CA ALA A 195 -27.01 -14.17 3.97
C ALA A 195 -27.63 -12.98 4.71
N ARG A 196 -28.88 -12.61 4.43
CA ARG A 196 -29.52 -11.44 5.02
C ARG A 196 -30.01 -11.71 6.44
N GLY A 197 -29.37 -11.09 7.42
CA GLY A 197 -29.78 -11.13 8.83
C GLY A 197 -31.05 -10.32 9.11
N ARG A 198 -31.61 -10.48 10.32
CA ARG A 198 -32.84 -9.79 10.76
C ARG A 198 -32.77 -8.26 10.68
N ASN A 199 -31.57 -7.67 10.82
CA ASN A 199 -31.32 -6.23 10.74
C ASN A 199 -30.90 -5.77 9.32
N GLY A 200 -31.01 -6.64 8.32
CA GLY A 200 -30.59 -6.38 6.95
C GLY A 200 -29.09 -6.48 6.68
N GLN A 201 -28.25 -6.73 7.69
CA GLN A 201 -26.81 -6.95 7.50
C GLN A 201 -26.55 -8.30 6.84
N LEU A 202 -25.63 -8.31 5.88
CA LEU A 202 -25.25 -9.52 5.15
C LEU A 202 -24.15 -10.29 5.89
N ARG A 203 -24.37 -11.60 6.09
CA ARG A 203 -23.40 -12.58 6.58
C ARG A 203 -23.03 -13.53 5.44
N PHE A 204 -21.95 -13.19 4.78
CA PHE A 204 -21.42 -13.93 3.64
C PHE A 204 -20.91 -15.31 4.09
N GLY A 205 -21.46 -16.37 3.48
CA GLY A 205 -20.98 -17.73 3.64
C GLY A 205 -19.74 -17.97 2.77
N THR A 206 -19.03 -19.04 3.09
CA THR A 206 -17.89 -19.50 2.31
C THR A 206 -17.92 -21.01 2.16
N LYS A 207 -17.39 -21.52 1.06
CA LYS A 207 -17.25 -22.95 0.80
C LYS A 207 -15.80 -23.30 0.49
N THR A 208 -15.32 -24.41 1.04
CA THR A 208 -13.94 -24.85 0.85
C THR A 208 -13.84 -25.67 -0.43
N ILE A 209 -12.86 -25.33 -1.27
CA ILE A 209 -12.46 -26.07 -2.46
C ILE A 209 -11.17 -26.82 -2.14
N PRO A 210 -11.18 -28.17 -2.18
CA PRO A 210 -10.00 -28.98 -1.89
C PRO A 210 -8.82 -28.64 -2.81
N SER A 211 -7.59 -28.70 -2.28
CA SER A 211 -6.38 -28.31 -3.02
C SER A 211 -6.18 -29.04 -4.34
N TYR A 212 -6.61 -30.29 -4.45
CA TYR A 212 -6.40 -31.11 -5.65
C TYR A 212 -7.24 -30.66 -6.86
N VAL A 213 -8.35 -29.93 -6.67
CA VAL A 213 -9.16 -29.38 -7.76
C VAL A 213 -8.90 -27.89 -8.04
N VAL A 214 -8.23 -27.19 -7.13
CA VAL A 214 -7.95 -25.74 -7.25
C VAL A 214 -7.29 -25.37 -8.58
N PRO A 215 -6.29 -26.10 -9.10
CA PRO A 215 -5.66 -25.78 -10.38
C PRO A 215 -6.61 -25.76 -11.59
N ASP A 216 -7.71 -26.53 -11.51
CA ASP A 216 -8.67 -26.71 -12.61
C ASP A 216 -9.88 -25.78 -12.49
N LEU A 217 -10.12 -25.19 -11.32
CA LEU A 217 -11.29 -24.35 -11.04
C LEU A 217 -11.45 -23.19 -12.04
N ALA A 218 -10.37 -22.48 -12.38
CA ALA A 218 -10.46 -21.37 -13.34
C ALA A 218 -10.86 -21.85 -14.75
N ASN A 219 -10.40 -23.02 -15.18
CA ASN A 219 -10.77 -23.59 -16.47
C ASN A 219 -12.21 -24.09 -16.45
N ALA A 220 -12.63 -24.77 -15.38
CA ALA A 220 -14.01 -25.22 -15.22
C ALA A 220 -15.00 -24.03 -15.25
N ILE A 221 -14.65 -22.87 -14.69
CA ILE A 221 -15.45 -21.64 -14.80
C ILE A 221 -15.53 -21.14 -16.25
N ARG A 222 -14.43 -21.17 -17.00
CA ARG A 222 -14.43 -20.80 -18.43
C ARG A 222 -15.29 -21.74 -19.25
N ASP A 223 -15.15 -23.04 -19.02
CA ASP A 223 -15.92 -24.08 -19.70
C ASP A 223 -17.41 -23.92 -19.41
N ALA A 224 -17.78 -23.71 -18.14
CA ALA A 224 -19.16 -23.43 -17.74
C ALA A 224 -19.75 -22.19 -18.44
N PHE A 225 -18.99 -21.09 -18.54
CA PHE A 225 -19.45 -19.91 -19.30
C PHE A 225 -19.64 -20.21 -20.78
N ARG A 226 -18.70 -20.93 -21.40
CA ARG A 226 -18.81 -21.33 -22.81
C ARG A 226 -20.04 -22.21 -23.04
N ASP A 227 -20.27 -23.19 -22.18
CA ASP A 227 -21.38 -24.15 -22.31
C ASP A 227 -22.74 -23.50 -22.03
N ASN A 228 -22.76 -22.31 -21.42
CA ASN A 228 -23.95 -21.46 -21.24
C ASN A 228 -24.01 -20.31 -22.26
N ASP A 229 -23.25 -20.37 -23.34
CA ASP A 229 -23.19 -19.35 -24.42
C ASP A 229 -22.87 -17.93 -23.92
N LEU A 230 -22.08 -17.81 -22.83
CA LEU A 230 -21.64 -16.53 -22.29
C LEU A 230 -20.21 -16.23 -22.73
N PRO A 231 -19.96 -15.10 -23.43
CA PRO A 231 -18.63 -14.77 -23.94
C PRO A 231 -17.62 -14.40 -22.85
N TRP A 232 -18.01 -14.44 -21.57
CA TRP A 232 -17.19 -14.09 -20.40
C TRP A 232 -15.98 -15.00 -20.21
N HIS A 233 -15.95 -16.17 -20.86
CA HIS A 233 -14.77 -17.03 -20.90
C HIS A 233 -13.60 -16.42 -21.68
N ASN A 234 -13.86 -15.48 -22.60
CA ASN A 234 -12.84 -14.88 -23.46
C ASN A 234 -11.87 -14.01 -22.65
N GLY A 235 -10.61 -14.46 -22.57
CA GLY A 235 -9.54 -13.76 -21.87
C GLY A 235 -9.73 -13.63 -20.36
N LEU A 236 -10.61 -14.42 -19.75
CA LEU A 236 -10.75 -14.52 -18.29
C LEU A 236 -9.37 -14.80 -17.67
N VAL A 237 -8.97 -14.03 -16.67
CA VAL A 237 -7.73 -14.21 -15.92
C VAL A 237 -7.98 -14.06 -14.41
N VAL A 238 -7.09 -14.63 -13.62
CA VAL A 238 -7.14 -14.62 -12.16
C VAL A 238 -6.01 -13.74 -11.62
N LEU A 239 -6.37 -12.78 -10.79
CA LEU A 239 -5.43 -12.03 -9.96
C LEU A 239 -5.30 -12.70 -8.60
N HIS A 240 -4.06 -13.04 -8.27
CA HIS A 240 -3.57 -13.49 -6.98
C HIS A 240 -3.05 -12.28 -6.23
N GLN A 241 -3.58 -12.01 -5.04
CA GLN A 241 -3.06 -10.97 -4.17
C GLN A 241 -2.66 -11.53 -2.80
N ILE A 242 -1.36 -11.56 -2.53
CA ILE A 242 -0.80 -11.77 -1.19
C ILE A 242 -0.74 -10.42 -0.49
N ARG A 243 -1.31 -10.34 0.72
CA ARG A 243 -1.32 -9.13 1.56
C ARG A 243 -1.15 -9.47 3.03
N GLY A 244 -0.70 -8.51 3.83
CA GLY A 244 -0.68 -8.65 5.29
C GLY A 244 0.46 -9.52 5.84
N VAL A 245 1.52 -9.72 5.06
CA VAL A 245 2.69 -10.56 5.42
C VAL A 245 3.92 -9.72 5.76
N LYS A 246 3.69 -8.48 6.20
CA LYS A 246 4.76 -7.56 6.62
C LYS A 246 5.65 -8.21 7.65
N HIS A 247 6.97 -8.04 7.47
CA HIS A 247 8.01 -8.56 8.35
C HIS A 247 8.15 -10.09 8.40
N ALA A 248 7.27 -10.88 7.76
CA ALA A 248 7.36 -12.35 7.74
C ALA A 248 8.70 -12.84 7.16
N THR A 249 9.26 -12.05 6.23
CA THR A 249 10.48 -12.43 5.50
C THR A 249 11.65 -11.49 5.75
N SER A 250 11.72 -10.83 6.91
CA SER A 250 12.85 -9.93 7.23
C SER A 250 14.20 -10.65 7.10
N HIS A 251 15.11 -10.10 6.30
CA HIS A 251 16.42 -10.67 6.00
C HIS A 251 17.48 -9.57 5.78
N ARG A 252 18.75 -9.96 5.73
CA ARG A 252 19.85 -9.04 5.38
C ARG A 252 19.74 -8.70 3.88
N PRO A 253 20.15 -7.49 3.45
CA PRO A 253 20.07 -7.07 2.05
C PRO A 253 21.17 -7.71 1.16
N THR A 254 21.38 -9.02 1.29
CA THR A 254 22.30 -9.79 0.44
C THR A 254 21.50 -10.59 -0.59
N ARG A 255 22.10 -10.86 -1.75
CA ARG A 255 21.44 -11.63 -2.81
C ARG A 255 21.09 -13.06 -2.38
N GLN A 256 21.95 -13.69 -1.58
CA GLN A 256 21.73 -15.05 -1.08
C GLN A 256 20.51 -15.11 -0.15
N ASP A 257 20.46 -14.21 0.84
CA ASP A 257 19.36 -14.15 1.79
C ASP A 257 18.05 -13.74 1.10
N ALA A 258 18.11 -12.84 0.11
CA ALA A 258 16.97 -12.47 -0.71
C ALA A 258 16.36 -13.66 -1.45
N LYS A 259 17.18 -14.50 -2.11
CA LYS A 259 16.69 -15.71 -2.80
C LYS A 259 16.06 -16.71 -1.84
N ALA A 260 16.70 -16.96 -0.69
CA ALA A 260 16.18 -17.86 0.33
C ALA A 260 14.85 -17.34 0.91
N ALA A 261 14.78 -16.04 1.21
CA ALA A 261 13.56 -15.40 1.70
C ALA A 261 12.43 -15.42 0.66
N LEU A 262 12.73 -15.29 -0.64
CA LEU A 262 11.72 -15.38 -1.70
C LEU A 262 11.15 -16.80 -1.81
N CYS A 263 12.00 -17.83 -1.71
CA CYS A 263 11.52 -19.22 -1.73
C CYS A 263 10.58 -19.49 -0.55
N ARG A 264 10.98 -19.09 0.66
CA ARG A 264 10.12 -19.18 1.86
C ARG A 264 8.84 -18.37 1.71
N PHE A 265 8.92 -17.14 1.17
CA PHE A 265 7.75 -16.31 0.93
C PHE A 265 6.70 -17.03 0.09
N LEU A 266 7.10 -17.69 -0.99
CA LEU A 266 6.17 -18.41 -1.86
C LEU A 266 5.60 -19.66 -1.18
N GLU A 267 6.44 -20.42 -0.46
CA GLU A 267 6.05 -21.62 0.26
C GLU A 267 5.08 -21.33 1.42
N GLU A 268 5.43 -20.37 2.28
CA GLU A 268 4.61 -19.98 3.45
C GLU A 268 3.28 -19.34 3.06
N ASN A 269 3.13 -18.90 1.80
CA ASN A 269 1.91 -18.32 1.27
C ASN A 269 1.17 -19.25 0.29
N ASP A 270 1.50 -20.54 0.30
CA ASP A 270 0.85 -21.59 -0.49
C ASP A 270 0.74 -21.23 -1.98
N LEU A 271 1.82 -20.69 -2.56
CA LEU A 271 1.85 -20.25 -3.95
C LEU A 271 2.86 -21.06 -4.75
N SER A 272 2.41 -21.61 -5.89
CA SER A 272 3.27 -22.40 -6.77
C SER A 272 4.47 -21.59 -7.27
N ARG A 273 5.66 -22.23 -7.28
CA ARG A 273 6.89 -21.65 -7.81
C ARG A 273 6.82 -21.33 -9.31
N ASP A 274 5.85 -21.89 -10.03
CA ASP A 274 5.56 -21.56 -11.43
C ASP A 274 5.28 -20.06 -11.62
N CYS A 275 4.85 -19.35 -10.58
CA CYS A 275 4.66 -17.89 -10.60
C CYS A 275 5.94 -17.10 -10.96
N THR A 276 7.12 -17.72 -10.83
CA THR A 276 8.40 -17.08 -11.19
C THR A 276 8.73 -17.17 -12.68
N THR A 277 8.08 -18.08 -13.41
CA THR A 277 8.36 -18.35 -14.83
C THR A 277 7.16 -18.12 -15.75
N ARG A 278 5.93 -18.14 -15.22
CA ARG A 278 4.68 -18.04 -15.99
C ARG A 278 3.75 -16.97 -15.44
N GLY A 279 2.98 -16.35 -16.33
CA GLY A 279 2.07 -15.25 -15.99
C GLY A 279 2.80 -13.91 -15.78
N SER A 280 2.10 -12.95 -15.20
CA SER A 280 2.65 -11.62 -14.90
C SER A 280 2.61 -11.35 -13.40
N TRP A 281 3.78 -11.30 -12.76
CA TRP A 281 3.90 -11.24 -11.32
C TRP A 281 4.76 -10.05 -10.87
N TRP A 282 4.26 -9.34 -9.87
CA TRP A 282 4.90 -8.22 -9.22
C TRP A 282 4.96 -8.44 -7.72
N ILE A 283 6.02 -7.97 -7.11
CA ILE A 283 6.27 -8.09 -5.68
C ILE A 283 6.72 -6.74 -5.14
N ASP A 284 6.27 -6.42 -3.94
CA ASP A 284 6.72 -5.26 -3.19
C ASP A 284 7.93 -5.68 -2.35
N VAL A 285 9.10 -5.17 -2.74
CA VAL A 285 10.34 -5.35 -2.00
C VAL A 285 10.59 -4.11 -1.18
N ALA A 286 10.75 -4.28 0.13
CA ALA A 286 11.00 -3.18 1.03
C ALA A 286 12.39 -3.23 1.66
N LEU A 287 12.88 -2.06 2.01
CA LEU A 287 14.09 -1.83 2.79
C LEU A 287 13.74 -0.96 3.99
N ASN A 288 14.17 -1.38 5.17
CA ASN A 288 13.93 -0.71 6.45
C ASN A 288 15.24 -0.22 7.03
N VAL A 289 15.26 1.05 7.43
CA VAL A 289 16.36 1.65 8.18
C VAL A 289 15.90 1.85 9.61
N VAL A 290 16.52 1.12 10.53
CA VAL A 290 16.12 1.05 11.93
C VAL A 290 17.27 1.51 12.83
N SER A 291 16.96 2.33 13.82
CA SER A 291 17.94 2.78 14.80
C SER A 291 18.29 1.67 15.78
N ASP A 292 19.55 1.60 16.19
CA ASP A 292 20.01 0.81 17.33
C ASP A 292 20.15 1.62 18.63
N ASP A 293 19.94 2.95 18.57
CA ASP A 293 20.10 3.88 19.69
C ASP A 293 18.82 4.69 19.97
N LYS A 294 17.66 4.02 19.95
CA LYS A 294 16.34 4.59 20.30
C LYS A 294 15.97 5.88 19.54
N ARG A 295 16.48 6.05 18.32
CA ARG A 295 16.14 7.17 17.44
C ARG A 295 14.97 6.82 16.54
N CYS A 296 14.18 7.83 16.22
CA CYS A 296 13.19 7.81 15.15
C CYS A 296 13.85 8.35 13.89
N TYR A 297 13.68 7.64 12.78
CA TYR A 297 14.17 8.05 11.46
C TYR A 297 13.02 8.44 10.55
N ALA A 298 13.24 9.49 9.78
CA ALA A 298 12.35 9.93 8.71
C ALA A 298 13.16 10.44 7.52
N TRP A 299 12.56 10.39 6.34
CA TRP A 299 13.21 10.80 5.10
C TRP A 299 13.27 12.31 4.96
N ARG A 300 14.42 12.82 4.51
CA ARG A 300 14.57 14.23 4.14
C ARG A 300 13.98 14.45 2.75
N THR A 301 13.14 15.47 2.63
CA THR A 301 12.48 15.83 1.36
C THR A 301 13.48 16.13 0.24
N ASP A 302 14.61 16.76 0.56
CA ASP A 302 15.66 17.13 -0.40
C ASP A 302 16.49 15.93 -0.88
N ALA A 303 16.46 14.82 -0.16
CA ALA A 303 17.21 13.61 -0.49
C ALA A 303 16.45 12.64 -1.42
N HIS A 304 15.15 12.86 -1.66
CA HIS A 304 14.33 11.96 -2.48
C HIS A 304 14.93 11.75 -3.87
N PHE A 305 15.46 12.81 -4.48
CA PHE A 305 16.16 12.75 -5.76
C PHE A 305 17.29 11.70 -5.76
N HIS A 306 18.17 11.75 -4.76
CA HIS A 306 19.33 10.88 -4.68
C HIS A 306 18.94 9.43 -4.42
N LEU A 307 17.95 9.22 -3.56
CA LEU A 307 17.40 7.89 -3.27
C LEU A 307 16.75 7.28 -4.51
N VAL A 308 15.92 8.04 -5.22
CA VAL A 308 15.27 7.61 -6.47
C VAL A 308 16.30 7.28 -7.54
N ARG A 309 17.29 8.16 -7.74
CA ARG A 309 18.39 7.91 -8.69
C ARG A 309 19.07 6.57 -8.42
N ARG A 310 19.46 6.35 -7.15
CA ARG A 310 20.21 5.16 -6.75
C ARG A 310 19.36 3.90 -6.80
N ALA A 311 18.14 3.93 -6.26
CA ALA A 311 17.26 2.77 -6.15
C ALA A 311 16.74 2.30 -7.52
N LEU A 312 16.33 3.23 -8.39
CA LEU A 312 15.84 2.91 -9.73
C LEU A 312 16.98 2.67 -10.74
N GLY A 313 18.19 3.19 -10.45
CA GLY A 313 19.32 3.13 -11.38
C GLY A 313 19.09 3.98 -12.63
N VAL A 314 18.51 5.17 -12.47
CA VAL A 314 18.20 6.11 -13.56
C VAL A 314 19.20 7.26 -13.58
N SER A 315 19.25 8.03 -14.67
CA SER A 315 20.08 9.23 -14.79
C SER A 315 19.57 10.38 -13.91
N ASP A 316 20.45 11.35 -13.63
CA ASP A 316 20.12 12.57 -12.89
C ASP A 316 18.95 13.32 -13.53
N SER A 317 18.95 13.49 -14.85
CA SER A 317 17.85 14.15 -15.55
C SER A 317 16.49 13.48 -15.34
N VAL A 318 16.46 12.14 -15.23
CA VAL A 318 15.23 11.37 -15.04
C VAL A 318 14.79 11.44 -13.58
N ALA A 319 15.72 11.25 -12.64
CA ALA A 319 15.44 11.39 -11.21
C ALA A 319 14.90 12.80 -10.89
N GLN A 320 15.54 13.85 -11.42
CA GLN A 320 15.15 15.24 -11.19
C GLN A 320 13.75 15.52 -11.71
N ARG A 321 13.45 15.06 -12.94
CA ARG A 321 12.12 15.20 -13.55
C ARG A 321 11.05 14.46 -12.76
N ILE A 322 11.35 13.28 -12.23
CA ILE A 322 10.40 12.51 -11.42
C ILE A 322 10.12 13.26 -10.11
N THR A 323 11.17 13.67 -9.40
CA THR A 323 11.07 14.25 -8.04
C THR A 323 10.85 15.76 -8.00
N SER A 324 10.65 16.42 -9.15
CA SER A 324 10.36 17.86 -9.19
C SER A 324 8.96 18.16 -8.65
N THR A 325 8.82 19.27 -7.94
CA THR A 325 7.51 19.80 -7.53
C THR A 325 6.63 20.01 -8.77
N GLY A 326 5.36 19.58 -8.70
CA GLY A 326 4.43 19.64 -9.84
C GLY A 326 4.47 18.46 -10.80
N SER A 327 5.42 17.52 -10.62
CA SER A 327 5.40 16.26 -11.36
C SER A 327 4.16 15.44 -10.99
N SER A 328 3.39 15.01 -12.01
CA SER A 328 2.25 14.10 -11.82
C SER A 328 2.66 12.70 -11.37
N GLN A 329 3.95 12.40 -11.39
CA GLN A 329 4.51 11.11 -11.01
C GLN A 329 4.97 11.08 -9.55
N TYR A 330 4.93 12.20 -8.84
CA TYR A 330 5.54 12.34 -7.51
C TYR A 330 4.61 13.06 -6.55
N THR A 331 4.31 12.40 -5.44
CA THR A 331 3.56 12.99 -4.33
C THR A 331 4.44 12.97 -3.10
N ARG A 332 4.48 14.09 -2.37
CA ARG A 332 5.13 14.20 -1.06
C ARG A 332 4.11 13.95 0.02
N ASP A 333 4.45 13.10 0.97
CA ASP A 333 3.64 12.82 2.15
C ASP A 333 4.31 13.48 3.36
N LEU A 334 3.96 14.73 3.62
CA LEU A 334 4.55 15.53 4.70
C LEU A 334 4.39 14.84 6.06
N THR A 335 5.44 14.89 6.88
CA THR A 335 5.42 14.33 8.24
C THR A 335 5.32 15.46 9.26
N SER A 336 4.30 15.41 10.12
CA SER A 336 4.08 16.40 11.21
C SER A 336 4.17 17.87 10.74
N HIS A 337 3.66 18.17 9.53
CA HIS A 337 3.74 19.48 8.88
C HIS A 337 5.17 20.01 8.60
N MET A 338 6.21 19.21 8.78
CA MET A 338 7.59 19.59 8.48
C MET A 338 7.84 19.50 6.97
N ALA A 339 7.96 20.63 6.27
CA ALA A 339 8.20 20.64 4.82
C ALA A 339 9.52 19.94 4.40
N GLY A 340 10.54 20.00 5.28
CA GLY A 340 11.84 19.34 5.08
C GLY A 340 11.84 17.82 5.32
N VAL A 341 10.74 17.26 5.83
CA VAL A 341 10.61 15.82 6.16
C VAL A 341 9.35 15.27 5.52
N SER A 342 9.52 14.36 4.58
CA SER A 342 8.37 13.75 3.92
C SER A 342 8.66 12.34 3.45
N GLY A 343 7.62 11.52 3.41
CA GLY A 343 7.61 10.37 2.54
C GLY A 343 7.39 10.79 1.08
N TRP A 344 7.43 9.80 0.19
CA TRP A 344 7.05 9.99 -1.20
C TRP A 344 6.26 8.81 -1.75
N ARG A 345 5.51 9.09 -2.81
CA ARG A 345 4.90 8.08 -3.67
C ARG A 345 5.22 8.43 -5.12
N ILE A 346 5.78 7.46 -5.84
CA ILE A 346 6.25 7.63 -7.20
C ILE A 346 5.68 6.54 -8.12
N ALA A 347 5.04 6.96 -9.21
CA ALA A 347 4.68 6.10 -10.33
C ALA A 347 5.53 6.52 -11.54
N PRO A 348 6.74 5.95 -11.72
CA PRO A 348 7.78 6.55 -12.55
C PRO A 348 7.49 6.48 -14.05
N GLY A 349 6.57 5.58 -14.46
CA GLY A 349 6.16 5.37 -15.84
C GLY A 349 7.26 4.77 -16.73
N PRO A 350 6.96 4.49 -18.01
CA PRO A 350 7.87 3.75 -18.91
C PRO A 350 9.24 4.42 -19.10
N ARG A 351 9.31 5.76 -18.99
CA ARG A 351 10.56 6.53 -19.16
C ARG A 351 11.36 6.71 -17.87
N GLY A 352 10.91 6.10 -16.76
CA GLY A 352 11.49 6.29 -15.44
C GLY A 352 11.57 5.03 -14.59
N GLU A 353 11.03 3.90 -15.07
CA GLU A 353 10.96 2.63 -14.32
C GLU A 353 12.33 2.02 -13.98
N GLY A 354 13.38 2.47 -14.67
CA GLY A 354 14.75 2.10 -14.39
C GLY A 354 15.06 0.63 -14.72
N LYS A 355 16.23 0.16 -14.27
CA LYS A 355 16.74 -1.18 -14.63
C LYS A 355 15.95 -2.36 -14.05
N PHE A 356 15.05 -2.07 -13.12
CA PHE A 356 14.22 -3.07 -12.43
C PHE A 356 12.74 -2.97 -12.82
N GLU A 357 12.40 -2.14 -13.80
CA GLU A 357 11.01 -1.96 -14.29
C GLU A 357 10.03 -1.61 -13.15
N CYS A 358 10.46 -0.72 -12.26
CA CYS A 358 9.69 -0.31 -11.10
C CYS A 358 8.37 0.33 -11.51
N ARG A 359 7.27 -0.24 -11.03
CA ARG A 359 5.90 0.24 -11.30
C ARG A 359 5.42 1.26 -10.28
N TYR A 360 5.90 1.13 -9.05
CA TYR A 360 5.57 2.02 -7.95
C TYR A 360 6.70 2.03 -6.93
N PHE A 361 7.09 3.21 -6.47
CA PHE A 361 8.14 3.38 -5.47
C PHE A 361 7.67 4.35 -4.40
N GLN A 362 7.71 3.93 -3.15
CA GLN A 362 7.31 4.77 -2.04
C GLN A 362 8.35 4.76 -0.92
N GLY A 363 8.47 5.89 -0.23
CA GLY A 363 9.22 6.04 1.01
C GLY A 363 8.30 6.60 2.08
N TYR A 364 8.33 6.03 3.28
CA TYR A 364 7.49 6.48 4.39
C TYR A 364 8.09 6.14 5.75
N THR A 365 7.56 6.74 6.79
CA THR A 365 7.84 6.43 8.19
C THR A 365 6.87 5.37 8.72
N THR A 366 7.34 4.51 9.62
CA THR A 366 6.50 3.42 10.18
C THR A 366 5.63 3.86 11.36
N ASP A 367 5.80 5.06 11.90
CA ASP A 367 4.92 5.64 12.93
C ASP A 367 3.44 5.62 12.55
N LYS A 368 3.12 5.76 11.26
CA LYS A 368 1.75 5.64 10.74
C LYS A 368 1.06 4.35 11.16
N ALA A 369 1.81 3.28 11.47
CA ALA A 369 1.23 2.01 11.90
C ALA A 369 0.38 2.14 13.17
N LEU A 370 0.68 3.10 14.07
CA LEU A 370 -0.08 3.28 15.31
C LEU A 370 -1.45 3.93 15.08
N THR A 371 -1.58 4.75 14.03
CA THR A 371 -2.81 5.48 13.71
C THR A 371 -3.51 4.96 12.45
N ALA A 372 -2.89 4.02 11.72
CA ALA A 372 -3.40 3.45 10.49
C ALA A 372 -4.70 2.68 10.75
N ARG A 373 -5.78 3.16 10.14
CA ARG A 373 -7.06 2.47 10.09
C ARG A 373 -7.77 2.91 8.81
N ALA A 374 -7.98 1.96 7.90
CA ALA A 374 -8.83 2.21 6.75
C ALA A 374 -10.28 2.31 7.23
N ASP A 375 -10.89 3.49 7.10
CA ASP A 375 -12.28 3.75 7.46
C ASP A 375 -12.83 4.87 6.59
N SER A 376 -13.95 4.62 5.89
CA SER A 376 -14.65 5.62 5.10
C SER A 376 -13.78 6.38 4.08
N GLY A 377 -12.81 5.69 3.46
CA GLY A 377 -11.88 6.29 2.49
C GLY A 377 -10.67 7.01 3.10
N HIS A 378 -10.59 7.10 4.42
CA HIS A 378 -9.41 7.56 5.13
C HIS A 378 -8.53 6.38 5.55
N PHE A 379 -7.22 6.57 5.58
CA PHE A 379 -6.24 5.52 5.89
C PHE A 379 -5.63 5.66 7.29
N ALA A 380 -6.07 6.65 8.07
CA ALA A 380 -5.68 6.91 9.44
C ALA A 380 -6.90 7.32 10.27
N LYS A 381 -6.79 7.28 11.60
CA LYS A 381 -7.77 7.87 12.51
C LYS A 381 -8.03 9.33 12.13
N PHE A 382 -9.30 9.69 11.99
CA PHE A 382 -9.73 11.05 11.62
C PHE A 382 -10.98 11.44 12.42
N LEU A 383 -11.31 12.73 12.40
CA LEU A 383 -12.56 13.29 12.90
C LEU A 383 -13.29 13.99 11.76
N LYS A 384 -14.61 13.85 11.71
CA LYS A 384 -15.47 14.71 10.88
C LYS A 384 -15.96 15.91 11.69
N CYS A 385 -16.33 17.00 11.02
CA CYS A 385 -16.97 18.13 11.68
C CYS A 385 -18.21 17.72 12.48
N GLU A 386 -18.98 16.75 11.97
CA GLU A 386 -20.13 16.18 12.68
C GLU A 386 -19.74 15.54 14.01
N ASP A 387 -18.61 14.83 14.09
CA ASP A 387 -18.14 14.24 15.35
C ASP A 387 -17.75 15.32 16.37
N VAL A 388 -17.16 16.43 15.89
CA VAL A 388 -16.83 17.59 16.72
C VAL A 388 -18.09 18.25 17.27
N LEU A 389 -19.07 18.52 16.41
CA LEU A 389 -20.36 19.11 16.81
C LEU A 389 -21.15 18.22 17.78
N LYS A 390 -20.94 16.90 17.72
CA LYS A 390 -21.51 15.92 18.66
C LYS A 390 -20.69 15.75 19.94
N GLY A 391 -19.67 16.58 20.16
CA GLY A 391 -18.86 16.57 21.39
C GLY A 391 -17.84 15.44 21.49
N LYS A 392 -17.54 14.71 20.41
CA LYS A 392 -16.59 13.58 20.44
C LYS A 392 -15.12 13.99 20.32
N ALA A 393 -14.85 15.27 20.07
CA ALA A 393 -13.51 15.77 19.79
C ALA A 393 -12.56 15.59 20.98
N SER A 394 -13.02 15.88 22.20
CA SER A 394 -12.19 15.82 23.41
C SER A 394 -11.70 14.40 23.69
N ASP A 395 -12.61 13.41 23.69
CA ASP A 395 -12.26 12.01 23.90
C ASP A 395 -11.32 11.49 22.81
N TRP A 396 -11.57 11.87 21.56
CA TRP A 396 -10.69 11.48 20.46
C TRP A 396 -9.29 12.07 20.61
N ALA A 397 -9.18 13.36 20.96
CA ALA A 397 -7.91 14.05 21.12
C ALA A 397 -7.11 13.50 22.32
N ASP A 398 -7.78 13.23 23.45
CA ASP A 398 -7.17 12.62 24.63
C ASP A 398 -6.65 11.20 24.32
N ASN A 399 -7.41 10.39 23.58
CA ASN A 399 -6.96 9.07 23.16
C ASN A 399 -5.75 9.13 22.20
N LEU A 400 -5.74 10.09 21.27
CA LEU A 400 -4.60 10.29 20.37
C LEU A 400 -3.36 10.76 21.16
N TYR A 401 -3.53 11.69 22.10
CA TYR A 401 -2.46 12.15 22.98
C TYR A 401 -1.87 11.00 23.82
N LYS A 402 -2.74 10.18 24.45
CA LYS A 402 -2.33 8.98 25.20
C LYS A 402 -1.57 7.99 24.33
N LEU A 403 -2.01 7.78 23.09
CA LEU A 403 -1.33 6.92 22.12
C LEU A 403 0.10 7.42 21.84
N ASN A 404 0.26 8.70 21.49
CA ASN A 404 1.59 9.28 21.24
C ASN A 404 2.48 9.24 22.50
N ARG A 405 1.93 9.53 23.68
CA ARG A 405 2.63 9.44 24.97
C ARG A 405 3.07 8.01 25.31
N ASN A 406 2.33 7.00 24.90
CA ASN A 406 2.75 5.60 25.06
C ASN A 406 3.81 5.23 24.03
N ALA A 407 3.67 5.72 22.79
CA ALA A 407 4.62 5.53 21.71
C ALA A 407 6.00 6.10 22.05
N CYS A 408 6.06 7.28 22.67
CA CYS A 408 7.32 7.92 23.07
C CYS A 408 8.17 7.06 24.05
N LYS A 409 7.55 6.10 24.75
CA LYS A 409 8.22 5.19 25.69
C LYS A 409 8.75 3.92 25.03
N THR A 410 8.10 3.44 23.98
CA THR A 410 8.30 2.07 23.49
C THR A 410 8.49 1.95 21.98
N ASN A 411 7.94 2.88 21.19
CA ASN A 411 7.95 2.81 19.73
C ASN A 411 9.03 3.71 19.13
N LEU A 412 9.66 3.19 18.08
CA LEU A 412 10.53 3.95 17.18
C LEU A 412 9.82 4.13 15.84
N SER A 413 10.07 5.27 15.19
CA SER A 413 9.75 5.45 13.78
C SER A 413 10.95 5.01 12.95
N THR A 414 10.70 4.23 11.91
CA THR A 414 11.75 3.73 11.00
C THR A 414 11.51 4.32 9.61
N ALA A 415 12.60 4.57 8.89
CA ALA A 415 12.53 5.04 7.52
C ALA A 415 12.47 3.83 6.58
N ARG A 416 11.33 3.61 5.93
CA ARG A 416 11.07 2.48 5.03
C ARG A 416 10.94 2.97 3.60
N MET A 417 11.50 2.23 2.65
CA MET A 417 11.25 2.40 1.22
C MET A 417 10.80 1.08 0.61
N GLU A 418 9.92 1.13 -0.39
CA GLU A 418 9.24 -0.05 -0.93
C GLU A 418 9.05 0.11 -2.44
N MET A 419 9.48 -0.90 -3.20
CA MET A 419 9.46 -0.94 -4.66
C MET A 419 8.59 -2.09 -5.17
N ARG A 420 7.58 -1.75 -5.98
CA ARG A 420 6.80 -2.71 -6.76
C ARG A 420 7.50 -3.01 -8.07
N ILE A 421 8.02 -4.21 -8.21
CA ILE A 421 8.81 -4.65 -9.37
C ILE A 421 8.35 -6.01 -9.87
N PRO A 422 8.63 -6.38 -11.14
CA PRO A 422 8.47 -7.75 -11.61
C PRO A 422 9.23 -8.76 -10.72
N ILE A 423 8.59 -9.90 -10.41
CA ILE A 423 9.15 -10.89 -9.48
C ILE A 423 10.54 -11.41 -9.89
N ARG A 424 10.87 -11.39 -11.19
CA ARG A 424 12.19 -11.79 -11.68
C ARG A 424 13.35 -10.93 -11.14
N TYR A 425 13.09 -9.68 -10.73
CA TYR A 425 14.08 -8.80 -10.12
C TYR A 425 14.05 -8.84 -8.58
N ALA A 426 13.14 -9.64 -8.01
CA ALA A 426 12.88 -9.67 -6.57
C ALA A 426 14.10 -10.04 -5.74
N ALA A 427 15.09 -10.74 -6.27
CA ALA A 427 16.30 -11.09 -5.54
C ALA A 427 17.44 -10.07 -5.70
N ASP A 428 17.31 -9.12 -6.62
CA ASP A 428 18.40 -8.25 -7.07
C ASP A 428 18.18 -6.75 -6.76
N VAL A 429 16.94 -6.34 -6.46
CA VAL A 429 16.61 -4.94 -6.11
C VAL A 429 16.91 -4.61 -4.64
N LEU A 430 17.21 -3.34 -4.37
CA LEU A 430 17.50 -2.81 -3.01
C LEU A 430 18.61 -3.57 -2.27
N LEU A 431 19.57 -4.11 -3.02
CA LEU A 431 20.81 -4.65 -2.47
C LEU A 431 21.85 -3.54 -2.35
N ASP A 432 22.73 -3.65 -1.35
CA ASP A 432 23.92 -2.80 -1.18
C ASP A 432 23.66 -1.28 -1.35
N ILE A 433 22.57 -0.79 -0.74
CA ILE A 433 22.34 0.66 -0.68
C ILE A 433 23.45 1.28 0.17
N ASP A 434 24.07 2.32 -0.39
CA ASP A 434 25.13 3.06 0.26
C ASP A 434 24.64 3.60 1.61
N ARG A 435 25.27 3.13 2.69
CA ARG A 435 24.97 3.57 4.06
C ARG A 435 25.22 5.06 4.23
N GLN A 436 26.19 5.63 3.51
CA GLN A 436 26.44 7.06 3.57
C GLN A 436 25.32 7.85 2.91
N LEU A 437 24.83 7.40 1.75
CA LEU A 437 23.64 7.97 1.14
C LEU A 437 22.44 7.91 2.11
N ILE A 438 22.18 6.77 2.74
CA ILE A 438 21.09 6.65 3.73
C ILE A 438 21.26 7.64 4.87
N ARG A 439 22.46 7.71 5.47
CA ARG A 439 22.75 8.66 6.56
C ARG A 439 22.50 10.11 6.15
N GLN A 440 22.86 10.47 4.92
CA GLN A 440 22.63 11.80 4.37
C GLN A 440 21.17 12.04 4.00
N SER A 441 20.34 11.00 3.90
CA SER A 441 18.96 11.08 3.42
C SER A 441 17.90 11.00 4.53
N ILE A 442 18.29 10.80 5.78
CA ILE A 442 17.38 10.70 6.93
C ILE A 442 17.67 11.78 7.96
N ILE A 443 16.67 12.09 8.77
CA ILE A 443 16.84 12.75 10.06
C ILE A 443 16.82 11.71 11.19
N SER A 444 17.44 12.03 12.32
CA SER A 444 17.61 11.18 13.50
C SER A 444 17.19 11.94 14.76
N VAL A 445 15.98 11.63 15.21
CA VAL A 445 15.34 12.36 16.32
C VAL A 445 15.20 11.42 17.51
N HIS A 446 15.47 11.91 18.72
CA HIS A 446 15.19 11.12 19.91
C HIS A 446 13.68 10.85 20.00
N ARG A 447 13.26 9.60 20.30
CA ARG A 447 11.84 9.21 20.26
C ARG A 447 10.88 10.10 21.06
N VAL A 448 11.33 10.68 22.17
CA VAL A 448 10.52 11.59 23.02
C VAL A 448 10.26 12.95 22.36
N VAL A 449 11.13 13.36 21.44
CA VAL A 449 10.96 14.60 20.67
C VAL A 449 10.11 14.33 19.42
N TRP A 450 10.20 13.12 18.86
CA TRP A 450 9.44 12.71 17.69
C TRP A 450 7.94 12.54 17.96
N TRP A 451 7.61 11.86 19.04
CA TRP A 451 6.24 11.54 19.49
C TRP A 451 5.74 12.57 20.47
#